data_AF-A0A5M3MJ44-F1
#
_entry.id   AF-A0A5M3MJ44-F1
#
_cell.length_a   1.000
_cell.length_b   1.000
_cell.length_c   1.000
_cell.angle_alpha   90.00
_cell.angle_beta   90.00
_cell.angle_gamma   90.00
#
_symmetry.space_group_name_H-M   'P 1'
#
loop_
_entity.id
_entity.type
_entity.pdbx_description
1 polymer ?
#
loop_
_entity_poly.entity_id
_entity_poly.type
_entity_poly.pdbx_seq_one_letter_code
_entity_poly.pdbx_strand_id
1 'polypeptide(L)'
;MSATFLASTTGWSNVGGVLGARSLSDDDVWRMLAHQIAPGAEYNSPERQPFPMCLPGTRVKALDTLETVLTQTDRKVVWFFGGPGSGKSSIAYSIADRLRSQNRLAATFFFSRKHLNRSNTDRVFLTIGYQIGLLHHQAKSRIIRAIRHDPTLLESHKSRGDQLERLVAEPLRSL
;
A
#
# COMPACT_ATOMS: atom_id res chain seq x y z
N MET A 1 -31.95 13.25 26.92
CA MET A 1 -32.71 13.33 25.65
C MET A 1 -33.07 14.78 25.41
N SER A 2 -33.15 15.16 24.14
CA SER A 2 -33.52 16.49 23.61
C SER A 2 -32.37 17.47 23.38
N ALA A 3 -32.01 17.63 22.10
CA ALA A 3 -31.50 18.87 21.54
C ALA A 3 -32.36 19.15 20.29
N THR A 4 -33.22 20.15 20.40
CA THR A 4 -34.10 20.67 19.37
C THR A 4 -33.28 21.53 18.41
N PHE A 5 -33.34 21.25 17.10
CA PHE A 5 -32.80 22.14 16.08
C PHE A 5 -33.97 22.83 15.35
N LEU A 6 -34.08 24.14 15.47
CA LEU A 6 -35.01 24.97 14.71
C LEU A 6 -34.35 25.32 13.37
N ALA A 7 -34.90 24.84 12.26
CA ALA A 7 -34.54 25.31 10.93
C ALA A 7 -35.57 26.36 10.49
N SER A 8 -35.15 27.62 10.38
CA SER A 8 -35.94 28.70 9.81
C SER A 8 -35.97 28.56 8.28
N THR A 9 -37.17 28.42 7.72
CA THR A 9 -37.41 28.45 6.28
C THR A 9 -37.52 29.91 5.81
N THR A 10 -36.53 30.39 5.07
CA THR A 10 -36.73 31.54 4.17
C THR A 10 -36.10 31.22 2.82
N GLY A 11 -36.96 31.19 1.81
CA GLY A 11 -36.68 30.67 0.49
C GLY A 11 -35.76 31.52 -0.34
N TRP A 12 -34.97 30.85 -1.18
CA TRP A 12 -34.22 31.45 -2.28
C TRP A 12 -34.69 30.81 -3.59
N SER A 13 -35.17 31.67 -4.48
CA SER A 13 -35.61 31.37 -5.84
C SER A 13 -34.43 30.99 -6.73
N ASN A 14 -34.68 30.03 -7.62
CA ASN A 14 -33.77 29.52 -8.63
C ASN A 14 -33.01 30.60 -9.42
N VAL A 15 -31.69 30.43 -9.52
CA VAL A 15 -30.94 30.77 -10.73
C VAL A 15 -30.24 29.50 -11.19
N GLY A 16 -30.74 28.94 -12.27
CA GLY A 16 -30.31 27.66 -12.82
C GLY A 16 -28.88 27.74 -13.36
N GLY A 17 -27.99 27.00 -12.70
CA GLY A 17 -26.69 26.60 -13.19
C GLY A 17 -26.36 25.27 -12.55
N VAL A 18 -26.94 24.17 -13.05
CA VAL A 18 -26.54 22.82 -12.64
C VAL A 18 -25.14 22.60 -13.22
N LEU A 19 -24.12 23.02 -12.48
CA LEU A 19 -22.79 22.44 -12.60
C LEU A 19 -22.97 20.99 -12.14
N GLY A 20 -23.22 20.10 -13.10
CA GLY A 20 -23.25 18.67 -12.84
C GLY A 20 -21.96 18.30 -12.12
N ALA A 21 -22.07 17.89 -10.86
CA ALA A 21 -20.94 17.37 -10.11
C ALA A 21 -20.38 16.19 -10.93
N ARG A 22 -19.22 16.42 -11.57
CA ARG A 22 -18.59 15.42 -12.43
C ARG A 22 -18.23 14.23 -11.54
N SER A 23 -18.93 13.11 -11.70
CA SER A 23 -18.63 11.91 -10.92
C SER A 23 -17.19 11.47 -11.23
N LEU A 24 -16.36 11.29 -10.21
CA LEU A 24 -14.98 10.82 -10.37
C LEU A 24 -14.97 9.46 -11.09
N SER A 25 -14.27 9.36 -12.22
CA SER A 25 -14.10 8.09 -12.91
C SER A 25 -13.22 7.14 -12.12
N ASP A 26 -13.28 5.84 -12.43
CA ASP A 26 -12.42 4.84 -11.79
C ASP A 26 -10.93 5.13 -12.01
N ASP A 27 -10.57 5.67 -13.20
CA ASP A 27 -9.20 6.10 -13.51
C ASP A 27 -8.76 7.32 -12.70
N ASP A 28 -9.67 8.26 -12.44
CA ASP A 28 -9.37 9.42 -11.60
C ASP A 28 -9.07 8.99 -10.17
N VAL A 29 -9.90 8.10 -9.60
CA VAL A 29 -9.69 7.53 -8.26
C VAL A 29 -8.38 6.76 -8.18
N TRP A 30 -8.07 5.96 -9.21
CA TRP A 30 -6.81 5.21 -9.25
C TRP A 30 -5.59 6.13 -9.32
N ARG A 31 -5.66 7.22 -10.11
CA ARG A 31 -4.62 8.27 -10.15
C ARG A 31 -4.46 8.98 -8.81
N MET A 32 -5.55 9.28 -8.12
CA MET A 32 -5.49 9.86 -6.77
C MET A 32 -4.69 8.97 -5.81
N LEU A 33 -4.94 7.66 -5.81
CA LEU A 33 -4.12 6.71 -5.03
C LEU A 33 -2.66 6.72 -5.48
N ALA A 34 -2.41 6.68 -6.80
CA ALA A 34 -1.05 6.69 -7.36
C ALA A 34 -0.23 7.92 -6.96
N HIS A 35 -0.86 9.07 -6.71
CA HIS A 35 -0.17 10.27 -6.21
C HIS A 35 0.20 10.20 -4.72
N GLN A 36 -0.44 9.32 -3.95
CA GLN A 36 -0.26 9.21 -2.50
C GLN A 36 0.70 8.09 -2.08
N ILE A 37 1.07 7.18 -2.99
CA ILE A 37 2.01 6.10 -2.68
C ILE A 37 3.44 6.61 -2.47
N ALA A 38 4.34 5.71 -2.06
CA ALA A 38 5.78 5.96 -2.01
C ALA A 38 6.50 5.05 -3.03
N PRO A 39 6.66 5.48 -4.30
CA PRO A 39 7.30 4.65 -5.34
C PRO A 39 8.74 4.26 -4.97
N GLY A 40 9.44 5.13 -4.25
CA GLY A 40 10.75 4.87 -3.66
C GLY A 40 10.82 3.60 -2.79
N ALA A 41 9.69 3.17 -2.21
CA ALA A 41 9.62 2.09 -1.22
C ALA A 41 9.62 0.71 -1.85
N GLU A 42 9.34 0.61 -3.15
CA GLU A 42 9.32 -0.66 -3.85
C GLU A 42 10.71 -1.31 -3.86
N TYR A 43 10.73 -2.65 -3.96
CA TYR A 43 11.96 -3.39 -3.80
C TYR A 43 13.00 -3.04 -4.89
N ASN A 44 12.52 -2.74 -6.10
CA ASN A 44 13.29 -2.43 -7.31
C ASN A 44 13.31 -0.93 -7.66
N SER A 45 12.93 -0.04 -6.75
CA SER A 45 12.93 1.40 -7.01
C SER A 45 14.34 1.94 -7.33
N PRO A 46 14.53 2.75 -8.39
CA PRO A 46 15.82 3.37 -8.71
C PRO A 46 16.40 4.21 -7.56
N GLU A 47 15.55 4.80 -6.70
CA GLU A 47 15.98 5.55 -5.50
C GLU A 47 16.77 4.72 -4.49
N ARG A 48 16.76 3.38 -4.64
CA ARG A 48 17.43 2.44 -3.74
C ARG A 48 18.72 1.87 -4.32
N GLN A 49 19.19 2.39 -5.45
CA GLN A 49 20.48 1.99 -6.01
C GLN A 49 21.67 2.58 -5.22
N PRO A 50 22.79 1.85 -5.11
CA PRO A 50 22.96 0.45 -5.51
C PRO A 50 22.12 -0.48 -4.62
N PHE A 51 21.47 -1.47 -5.23
CA PHE A 51 20.62 -2.38 -4.49
C PHE A 51 21.45 -3.18 -3.49
N PRO A 52 21.01 -3.28 -2.21
CA PRO A 52 21.70 -4.08 -1.23
C PRO A 52 21.42 -5.55 -1.56
N MET A 53 22.13 -6.17 -2.48
CA MET A 53 21.98 -7.60 -2.77
C MET A 53 22.88 -8.43 -1.86
N CYS A 54 22.47 -9.66 -1.57
CA CYS A 54 23.40 -10.65 -1.05
C CYS A 54 24.46 -10.91 -2.13
N LEU A 55 25.74 -10.99 -1.73
CA LEU A 55 26.80 -11.33 -2.66
C LEU A 55 26.57 -12.77 -3.18
N PRO A 56 26.94 -13.06 -4.45
CA PRO A 56 26.81 -14.40 -5.01
C PRO A 56 27.42 -15.47 -4.08
N GLY A 57 26.70 -16.57 -3.88
CA GLY A 57 27.12 -17.67 -3.00
C GLY A 57 27.01 -17.39 -1.48
N THR A 58 26.64 -16.19 -1.05
CA THR A 58 26.45 -15.87 0.37
C THR A 58 24.99 -16.00 0.81
N ARG A 59 24.75 -16.32 2.08
CA ARG A 59 23.41 -16.38 2.70
C ARG A 59 22.39 -17.28 1.99
N VAL A 60 22.84 -18.19 1.12
CA VAL A 60 22.03 -19.12 0.33
C VAL A 60 21.06 -19.89 1.23
N LYS A 61 21.58 -20.58 2.25
CA LYS A 61 20.75 -21.34 3.22
C LYS A 61 19.67 -20.48 3.89
N ALA A 62 19.97 -19.21 4.20
CA ALA A 62 19.00 -18.32 4.81
C ALA A 62 17.90 -17.94 3.82
N LEU A 63 18.25 -17.62 2.58
CA LEU A 63 17.28 -17.32 1.52
C LEU A 63 16.39 -18.54 1.22
N ASP A 64 16.98 -19.73 1.12
CA ASP A 64 16.22 -20.96 0.85
C ASP A 64 15.27 -21.31 2.00
N THR A 65 15.72 -21.13 3.25
CA THR A 65 14.87 -21.31 4.44
C THR A 65 13.70 -20.33 4.43
N LEU A 66 13.95 -19.06 4.07
CA LEU A 66 12.89 -18.06 3.98
C LEU A 66 11.87 -18.39 2.91
N GLU A 67 12.35 -18.78 1.73
CA GLU A 67 11.49 -19.16 0.62
C GLU A 67 10.60 -20.36 0.97
N THR A 68 11.17 -21.33 1.70
CA THR A 68 10.44 -22.48 2.26
C THR A 68 9.40 -22.04 3.29
N VAL A 69 9.76 -21.16 4.22
CA VAL A 69 8.82 -20.63 5.22
C VAL A 69 7.67 -19.86 4.56
N LEU A 70 7.96 -19.05 3.54
CA LEU A 70 6.98 -18.24 2.82
C LEU A 70 6.11 -19.07 1.85
N THR A 71 6.49 -20.30 1.52
CA THR A 71 5.69 -21.23 0.67
C THR A 71 4.83 -22.18 1.50
N GLN A 72 5.39 -22.73 2.58
CA GLN A 72 4.83 -23.92 3.23
C GLN A 72 4.08 -23.65 4.53
N THR A 73 4.09 -22.41 5.01
CA THR A 73 3.50 -22.10 6.32
C THR A 73 2.52 -20.93 6.22
N ASP A 74 1.47 -20.97 7.03
CA ASP A 74 0.56 -19.83 7.25
C ASP A 74 1.23 -18.70 8.09
N ARG A 75 2.57 -18.69 8.17
CA ARG A 75 3.29 -17.70 8.97
C ARG A 75 3.11 -16.32 8.37
N LYS A 76 2.66 -15.41 9.23
CA LYS A 76 2.26 -14.04 8.85
C LYS A 76 3.42 -13.04 8.93
N VAL A 77 4.47 -13.35 9.69
CA VAL A 77 5.60 -12.44 9.95
C VAL A 77 6.91 -13.22 10.12
N VAL A 78 7.98 -12.76 9.46
CA VAL A 78 9.35 -13.26 9.64
C VAL A 78 10.24 -12.12 10.15
N TRP A 79 11.01 -12.39 11.20
CA TRP A 79 11.88 -11.40 11.84
C TRP A 79 13.36 -11.74 11.67
N PHE A 80 14.17 -10.77 11.23
CA PHE A 80 15.63 -10.91 11.12
C PHE A 80 16.34 -10.18 12.25
N PHE A 81 17.03 -10.93 13.10
CA PHE A 81 17.91 -10.37 14.12
C PHE A 81 19.38 -10.43 13.68
N GLY A 82 20.14 -9.41 14.05
CA GLY A 82 21.59 -9.36 13.80
C GLY A 82 22.15 -7.96 13.97
N GLY A 83 23.46 -7.86 14.19
CA GLY A 83 24.15 -6.58 14.42
C GLY A 83 24.05 -5.59 13.26
N PRO A 84 24.37 -4.31 13.48
CA PRO A 84 24.52 -3.33 12.40
C PRO A 84 25.47 -3.87 11.30
N GLY A 85 25.17 -3.59 10.04
CA GLY A 85 25.99 -4.08 8.91
C GLY A 85 25.85 -5.57 8.59
N SER A 86 25.08 -6.36 9.33
CA SER A 86 24.96 -7.82 9.12
C SER A 86 24.25 -8.27 7.83
N GLY A 87 23.88 -7.33 6.95
CA GLY A 87 23.23 -7.63 5.67
C GLY A 87 21.73 -7.96 5.75
N LYS A 88 21.02 -7.56 6.80
CA LYS A 88 19.56 -7.80 6.94
C LYS A 88 18.75 -7.23 5.76
N SER A 89 19.02 -5.96 5.42
CA SER A 89 18.41 -5.32 4.25
C SER A 89 18.78 -6.04 2.96
N SER A 90 19.97 -6.68 2.93
CA SER A 90 20.40 -7.44 1.77
C SER A 90 19.64 -8.74 1.58
N ILE A 91 19.35 -9.44 2.68
CA ILE A 91 18.48 -10.61 2.67
C ILE A 91 17.07 -10.22 2.25
N ALA A 92 16.51 -9.14 2.81
CA ALA A 92 15.17 -8.66 2.48
C ALA A 92 15.02 -8.26 1.00
N TYR A 93 16.03 -7.61 0.42
CA TYR A 93 16.03 -7.33 -1.01
C TYR A 93 16.13 -8.62 -1.83
N SER A 94 17.09 -9.50 -1.50
CA SER A 94 17.37 -10.70 -2.30
C SER A 94 16.20 -11.69 -2.28
N ILE A 95 15.47 -11.81 -1.16
CA ILE A 95 14.26 -12.64 -1.11
C ILE A 95 13.13 -12.01 -1.93
N ALA A 96 12.96 -10.68 -1.90
CA ALA A 96 11.97 -10.01 -2.73
C ALA A 96 12.26 -10.21 -4.22
N ASP A 97 13.53 -10.09 -4.63
CA ASP A 97 13.96 -10.32 -6.01
C ASP A 97 13.70 -11.77 -6.48
N ARG A 98 14.03 -12.77 -5.65
CA ARG A 98 13.68 -14.18 -5.90
C ARG A 98 12.18 -14.40 -6.04
N LEU A 99 11.37 -13.85 -5.14
CA LEU A 99 9.92 -14.00 -5.21
C LEU A 99 9.35 -13.29 -6.45
N ARG A 100 9.93 -12.16 -6.88
CA ARG A 100 9.52 -11.49 -8.10
C ARG A 100 9.79 -12.35 -9.33
N SER A 101 10.98 -12.96 -9.43
CA SER A 101 11.34 -13.79 -10.59
C SER A 101 10.45 -15.04 -10.72
N GLN A 102 9.87 -15.48 -9.61
CA GLN A 102 8.89 -16.57 -9.56
C GLN A 102 7.43 -16.10 -9.74
N ASN A 103 7.16 -14.81 -9.94
CA ASN A 103 5.82 -14.23 -9.93
C ASN A 103 5.02 -14.48 -8.65
N ARG A 104 5.70 -14.53 -7.50
CA ARG A 104 5.13 -14.78 -6.17
C ARG A 104 5.18 -13.57 -5.24
N LEU A 105 5.76 -12.46 -5.69
CA LEU A 105 5.83 -11.21 -4.93
C LEU A 105 4.59 -10.35 -5.20
N ALA A 106 3.74 -10.18 -4.18
CA ALA A 106 2.54 -9.35 -4.30
C ALA A 106 2.83 -7.84 -4.17
N ALA A 107 3.61 -7.45 -3.17
CA ALA A 107 3.93 -6.06 -2.90
C ALA A 107 5.13 -5.93 -1.95
N THR A 108 5.78 -4.77 -1.95
CA THR A 108 6.91 -4.46 -1.06
C THR A 108 6.87 -3.04 -0.54
N PHE A 109 7.43 -2.84 0.66
CA PHE A 109 7.64 -1.52 1.25
C PHE A 109 8.93 -1.50 2.07
N PHE A 110 9.94 -0.76 1.59
CA PHE A 110 11.20 -0.54 2.29
C PHE A 110 11.22 0.84 2.95
N PHE A 111 11.21 0.84 4.29
CA PHE A 111 11.36 2.05 5.08
C PHE A 111 12.76 2.67 4.91
N SER A 112 12.83 4.00 4.95
CA SER A 112 14.06 4.76 4.96
C SER A 112 13.92 6.01 5.81
N ARG A 113 14.83 6.19 6.77
CA ARG A 113 14.92 7.41 7.57
C ARG A 113 15.33 8.65 6.77
N LYS A 114 15.90 8.45 5.57
CA LYS A 114 16.38 9.54 4.71
C LYS A 114 15.29 10.15 3.84
N HIS A 115 14.13 9.51 3.71
CA HIS A 115 13.04 9.97 2.86
C HIS A 115 11.75 10.08 3.67
N LEU A 116 11.18 11.28 3.76
CA LEU A 116 10.00 11.57 4.58
C LEU A 116 8.81 10.67 4.23
N ASN A 117 8.60 10.39 2.94
CA ASN A 117 7.52 9.53 2.45
C ASN A 117 7.69 8.04 2.81
N ARG A 118 8.82 7.66 3.43
CA ARG A 118 9.17 6.27 3.79
C ARG A 118 9.77 6.18 5.19
N SER A 119 9.77 7.26 5.96
CA SER A 119 10.27 7.29 7.34
C SER A 119 9.16 7.00 8.36
N ASN A 120 7.90 6.99 7.92
CA ASN A 120 6.72 6.70 8.73
C ASN A 120 5.80 5.68 8.02
N THR A 121 4.65 5.39 8.64
CA THR A 121 3.70 4.39 8.12
C THR A 121 2.63 4.96 7.19
N ASP A 122 2.70 6.26 6.87
CA ASP A 122 1.58 7.00 6.26
C ASP A 122 1.23 6.51 4.85
N ARG A 123 2.22 5.95 4.16
CA ARG A 123 2.07 5.49 2.77
C ARG A 123 2.15 3.98 2.62
N VAL A 124 2.30 3.23 3.71
CA VAL A 124 2.52 1.77 3.65
C VAL A 124 1.34 1.09 2.96
N PHE A 125 0.13 1.21 3.52
CA PHE A 125 -1.03 0.50 2.99
C PHE A 125 -1.53 1.06 1.66
N LEU A 126 -1.32 2.36 1.41
CA LEU A 126 -1.56 2.97 0.09
C LEU A 126 -0.68 2.32 -0.99
N THR A 127 0.62 2.20 -0.71
CA THR A 127 1.61 1.65 -1.64
C THR A 127 1.44 0.15 -1.85
N ILE A 128 1.11 -0.59 -0.78
CA ILE A 128 0.82 -2.03 -0.86
C ILE A 128 -0.47 -2.29 -1.63
N GLY A 129 -1.56 -1.57 -1.33
CA GLY A 129 -2.83 -1.70 -2.04
C GLY A 129 -2.69 -1.38 -3.53
N TYR A 130 -1.95 -0.31 -3.87
CA TYR A 130 -1.67 0.03 -5.26
C TYR A 130 -0.93 -1.09 -6.01
N GLN A 131 0.15 -1.63 -5.42
CA GLN A 131 0.90 -2.76 -6.01
C GLN A 131 0.00 -4.00 -6.22
N ILE A 132 -0.84 -4.34 -5.25
CA ILE A 132 -1.77 -5.47 -5.38
C ILE A 132 -2.80 -5.22 -6.50
N GLY A 133 -3.34 -4.01 -6.60
CA GLY A 133 -4.31 -3.67 -7.65
C GLY A 133 -3.69 -3.62 -9.06
N LEU A 134 -2.37 -3.41 -9.18
CA LEU A 134 -1.66 -3.60 -10.45
C LEU A 134 -1.61 -5.07 -10.88
N LEU A 135 -1.60 -6.00 -9.92
CA LEU A 135 -1.55 -7.45 -10.19
C LEU A 135 -2.94 -8.05 -10.41
N HIS A 136 -3.97 -7.55 -9.71
CA HIS A 136 -5.31 -8.12 -9.73
C HIS A 136 -6.39 -7.06 -9.99
N HIS A 137 -7.08 -7.17 -11.13
CA HIS A 137 -8.17 -6.26 -11.51
C HIS A 137 -9.31 -6.24 -10.49
N GLN A 138 -9.67 -7.38 -9.89
CA GLN A 138 -10.73 -7.45 -8.88
C GLN A 138 -10.34 -6.65 -7.62
N ALA A 139 -9.10 -6.81 -7.15
CA ALA A 139 -8.58 -6.02 -6.02
C ALA A 139 -8.58 -4.52 -6.35
N LYS A 140 -8.14 -4.13 -7.56
CA LYS A 140 -8.19 -2.73 -8.02
C LYS A 140 -9.61 -2.16 -7.95
N SER A 141 -10.61 -2.87 -8.47
CA SER A 141 -12.00 -2.42 -8.42
C SER A 141 -12.52 -2.26 -6.99
N ARG A 142 -12.15 -3.16 -6.07
CA ARG A 142 -12.52 -3.05 -4.65
C ARG A 142 -11.88 -1.84 -3.98
N ILE A 143 -10.60 -1.60 -4.23
CA ILE A 143 -9.86 -0.44 -3.73
C ILE A 143 -10.48 0.86 -4.22
N ILE A 144 -10.80 0.95 -5.53
CA ILE A 144 -11.47 2.12 -6.12
C ILE A 144 -12.81 2.38 -5.44
N ARG A 145 -13.62 1.34 -5.23
CA ARG A 145 -14.90 1.46 -4.52
C ARG A 145 -14.72 1.93 -3.09
N ALA A 146 -13.72 1.42 -2.38
CA ALA A 146 -13.42 1.83 -1.01
C ALA A 146 -13.05 3.32 -0.94
N ILE A 147 -12.17 3.80 -1.83
CA ILE A 147 -11.76 5.21 -1.88
C ILE A 147 -12.92 6.11 -2.32
N ARG A 148 -13.77 5.69 -3.26
CA ARG A 148 -14.96 6.47 -3.66
C ARG A 148 -15.94 6.61 -2.50
N HIS A 149 -16.11 5.57 -1.69
CA HIS A 149 -16.95 5.60 -0.50
C HIS A 149 -16.35 6.46 0.62
N ASP A 150 -15.04 6.37 0.82
CA ASP A 150 -14.33 7.11 1.87
C ASP A 150 -13.00 7.67 1.33
N PRO A 151 -13.00 8.89 0.76
CA PRO A 151 -11.78 9.52 0.24
C PRO A 151 -10.73 9.80 1.31
N THR A 152 -11.12 9.90 2.58
CA THR A 152 -10.20 10.11 3.71
C THR A 152 -9.22 8.95 3.88
N LEU A 153 -9.49 7.79 3.26
CA LEU A 153 -8.54 6.68 3.16
C LEU A 153 -7.18 7.09 2.59
N LEU A 154 -7.11 8.14 1.78
CA LEU A 154 -5.87 8.66 1.21
C LEU A 154 -5.13 9.66 2.10
N GLU A 155 -5.75 10.11 3.20
CA GLU A 155 -5.21 11.16 4.06
C GLU A 155 -4.30 10.60 5.15
N SER A 156 -3.29 11.39 5.56
CA SER A 156 -2.31 10.97 6.57
C SER A 156 -2.92 10.76 7.96
N HIS A 157 -3.99 11.48 8.29
CA HIS A 157 -4.65 11.38 9.60
C HIS A 157 -5.58 10.15 9.71
N LYS A 158 -5.83 9.42 8.62
CA LYS A 158 -6.67 8.21 8.67
C LYS A 158 -6.03 7.11 9.50
N SER A 159 -6.86 6.31 10.17
CA SER A 159 -6.43 5.09 10.86
C SER A 159 -5.68 4.16 9.91
N ARG A 160 -4.49 3.72 10.34
CA ARG A 160 -3.70 2.71 9.62
C ARG A 160 -4.42 1.36 9.58
N GLY A 161 -5.24 1.05 10.60
CA GLY A 161 -6.09 -0.14 10.62
C GLY A 161 -7.16 -0.10 9.54
N ASP A 162 -7.81 1.05 9.37
CA ASP A 162 -8.84 1.23 8.31
C ASP A 162 -8.22 1.11 6.92
N GLN A 163 -7.06 1.73 6.70
CA GLN A 163 -6.34 1.60 5.44
C GLN A 163 -5.92 0.16 5.16
N LEU A 164 -5.36 -0.55 6.15
CA LEU A 164 -5.00 -1.97 6.01
C LEU A 164 -6.23 -2.79 5.63
N GLU A 165 -7.34 -2.63 6.34
CA GLU A 165 -8.54 -3.42 6.11
C GLU A 165 -9.14 -3.13 4.73
N ARG A 166 -9.39 -1.85 4.41
CA ARG A 166 -10.09 -1.44 3.19
C ARG A 166 -9.25 -1.50 1.91
N LEU A 167 -7.94 -1.29 2.00
CA LEU A 167 -7.06 -1.20 0.83
C LEU A 167 -6.23 -2.46 0.58
N VAL A 168 -6.15 -3.38 1.56
CA VAL A 168 -5.32 -4.59 1.44
C VAL A 168 -6.12 -5.84 1.83
N ALA A 169 -6.63 -5.93 3.05
CA ALA A 169 -7.23 -7.18 3.54
C ALA A 169 -8.53 -7.54 2.82
N GLU A 170 -9.50 -6.61 2.74
CA GLU A 170 -10.76 -6.82 2.02
C GLU A 170 -10.55 -7.12 0.53
N PRO A 171 -9.72 -6.36 -0.22
CA PRO A 171 -9.39 -6.72 -1.60
C PRO A 171 -8.81 -8.12 -1.76
N LEU A 172 -7.89 -8.54 -0.88
CA LEU A 172 -7.28 -9.88 -0.96
C LEU A 172 -8.24 -11.01 -0.62
N ARG A 173 -9.18 -10.82 0.33
CA ARG A 173 -10.23 -11.81 0.65
C ARG A 173 -11.23 -12.01 -0.48
N SER A 174 -11.25 -11.10 -1.46
CA SER A 174 -12.15 -11.17 -2.62
C SER A 174 -11.52 -11.75 -3.88
N LEU A 175 -10.25 -12.16 -3.82
CA LEU A 175 -9.53 -12.80 -4.92
C LEU A 175 -9.83 -14.30 -5.02
#